data_AF-A0A537T674-F1
#
_entry.id   AF-A0A537T674-F1
#
_cell.length_a   1.000
_cell.length_b   1.000
_cell.length_c   1.000
_cell.angle_alpha   90.00
_cell.angle_beta   90.00
_cell.angle_gamma   90.00
#
_symmetry.space_group_name_H-M   'P 1'
#
loop_
_entity.id
_entity.type
_entity.pdbx_description
1 polymer ?
#
loop_
_entity_poly.entity_id
_entity_poly.type
_entity_poly.pdbx_seq_one_letter_code
_entity_poly.pdbx_strand_id
1 'polypeptide(L)'
;MNEGVGMKISLSKLTGLGAVAGAVLLVAAGLPLRAAEPTAVGLWEQVDEKTGKPESWFKIIERNGAYQGNIVKIFFKPGEDENWACDKCEGDERGKPVLGLALIKGMQRNGNAYENGTIMDPRDGSVYRALMNLSPDGQKLEVRGYLGISLFGQSQVWNRLPDNALTSQGARPAPRGGTAPQKK
;
A
#
# COMPACT_ATOMS: atom_id res chain seq x y z
N MET A 1 15.56 79.62 18.75
CA MET A 1 14.87 78.50 18.09
C MET A 1 14.49 77.51 19.19
N ASN A 2 13.17 77.33 19.35
CA ASN A 2 12.36 76.58 20.33
C ASN A 2 13.09 75.64 21.32
N GLU A 3 13.00 75.84 22.64
CA GLU A 3 11.85 75.79 23.57
C GLU A 3 11.49 74.35 24.03
N GLY A 4 11.56 74.17 25.35
CA GLY A 4 11.39 72.91 26.04
C GLY A 4 10.04 72.76 26.76
N VAL A 5 9.82 71.51 27.16
CA VAL A 5 9.02 70.95 28.27
C VAL A 5 7.65 71.58 28.56
N GLY A 6 6.61 70.75 28.47
CA GLY A 6 5.32 71.07 29.06
C GLY A 6 4.27 69.98 28.89
N MET A 7 4.50 68.79 29.45
CA MET A 7 3.45 67.76 29.59
C MET A 7 2.39 68.27 30.59
N LYS A 8 1.22 68.67 30.09
CA LYS A 8 0.02 68.92 30.91
C LYS A 8 -1.04 67.90 30.54
N ILE A 9 -1.15 66.83 31.34
CA ILE A 9 -2.27 65.89 31.26
C ILE A 9 -3.32 66.38 32.27
N SER A 10 -4.37 67.01 31.75
CA SER A 10 -5.56 67.35 32.54
C SER A 10 -6.45 66.11 32.63
N LEU A 11 -6.67 65.61 33.85
CA LEU A 11 -7.51 64.45 34.12
C LEU A 11 -8.93 64.91 34.51
N SER A 12 -9.78 65.14 33.52
CA SER A 12 -11.23 65.31 33.74
C SER A 12 -11.89 63.92 33.77
N LYS A 13 -12.37 63.52 34.95
CA LYS A 13 -13.23 62.36 35.14
C LYS A 13 -14.52 62.54 34.32
N LEU A 14 -14.83 61.57 33.46
CA LEU A 14 -16.21 61.29 33.05
C LEU A 14 -16.37 59.78 32.84
N THR A 15 -17.13 59.21 33.77
CA THR A 15 -17.78 57.91 33.74
C THR A 15 -18.49 57.67 32.40
N GLY A 16 -18.07 56.63 31.70
CA GLY A 16 -18.79 56.05 30.58
C GLY A 16 -18.38 54.58 30.45
N LEU A 17 -19.29 53.67 30.80
CA LEU A 17 -19.14 52.24 30.55
C LEU A 17 -19.03 52.03 29.02
N GLY A 18 -17.81 51.83 28.54
CA GLY A 18 -17.52 51.50 27.15
C GLY A 18 -16.42 50.45 27.14
N ALA A 19 -16.81 49.19 27.27
CA ALA A 19 -15.89 48.05 27.23
C ALA A 19 -15.25 47.94 25.83
N VAL A 20 -14.08 48.54 25.64
CA VAL A 20 -13.18 48.16 24.53
C VAL A 20 -12.45 46.89 24.95
N ALA A 21 -13.14 45.77 24.79
CA ALA A 21 -12.55 44.44 24.89
C ALA A 21 -11.49 44.31 23.79
N GLY A 22 -10.21 44.21 24.19
CA GLY A 22 -9.12 43.91 23.27
C GLY A 22 -9.36 42.56 22.62
N ALA A 23 -9.69 42.57 21.33
CA ALA A 23 -9.80 41.36 20.54
C ALA A 23 -8.38 40.80 20.31
N VAL A 24 -7.99 39.82 21.12
CA VAL A 24 -6.83 38.97 20.84
C VAL A 24 -7.22 38.07 19.66
N LEU A 25 -6.83 38.46 18.45
CA LEU A 25 -6.90 37.62 17.26
C LEU A 25 -5.91 36.45 17.42
N LEU A 26 -6.38 35.33 17.97
CA LEU A 26 -5.71 34.04 17.89
C LEU A 26 -5.72 33.60 16.42
N VAL A 27 -4.68 33.97 15.66
CA VAL A 27 -4.42 33.38 14.34
C VAL A 27 -3.96 31.94 14.60
N ALA A 28 -4.91 31.00 14.62
CA ALA A 28 -4.60 29.59 14.55
C ALA A 28 -4.01 29.30 13.16
N ALA A 29 -2.68 29.39 13.05
CA ALA A 29 -1.97 28.95 11.87
C ALA A 29 -2.14 27.43 11.73
N GLY A 30 -3.15 27.02 10.95
CA GLY A 30 -3.37 25.62 10.62
C GLY A 30 -2.15 25.10 9.87
N LEU A 31 -1.38 24.22 10.49
CA LEU A 31 -0.32 23.49 9.80
C LEU A 31 -0.98 22.68 8.68
N PRO A 32 -0.51 22.76 7.42
CA PRO A 32 -1.04 21.93 6.36
C PRO A 32 -0.81 20.46 6.72
N LEU A 33 -1.89 19.73 6.99
CA LEU A 33 -1.86 18.29 7.14
C LEU A 33 -1.55 17.69 5.76
N ARG A 34 -0.29 17.32 5.52
CA ARG A 34 0.06 16.57 4.32
C ARG A 34 -0.53 15.17 4.45
N ALA A 35 -1.54 14.90 3.63
CA ALA A 35 -2.02 13.54 3.44
C ALA A 35 -0.82 12.66 3.09
N ALA A 36 -0.70 11.50 3.74
CA ALA A 36 0.32 10.53 3.40
C ALA A 36 0.17 10.18 1.91
N GLU A 37 1.28 10.26 1.16
CA GLU A 37 1.26 9.87 -0.23
C GLU A 37 0.91 8.37 -0.35
N PRO A 38 0.08 7.98 -1.34
CA PRO A 38 -0.15 6.58 -1.64
C PRO A 38 1.16 5.81 -1.81
N THR A 39 1.21 4.63 -1.21
CA THR A 39 2.37 3.74 -1.22
C THR A 39 1.96 2.36 -1.73
N ALA A 40 2.91 1.62 -2.30
CA ALA A 40 2.68 0.24 -2.70
C ALA A 40 2.55 -0.71 -1.51
N VAL A 41 2.96 -0.31 -0.30
CA VAL A 41 2.80 -1.14 0.91
C VAL A 41 1.33 -1.51 1.10
N GLY A 42 1.08 -2.78 1.39
CA GLY A 42 -0.26 -3.32 1.62
C GLY A 42 -0.51 -4.65 0.93
N LEU A 43 -1.79 -5.01 0.87
CA LEU A 43 -2.27 -6.24 0.26
C LEU A 43 -2.84 -5.98 -1.13
N TRP A 44 -2.55 -6.91 -2.03
CA TRP A 44 -2.87 -6.81 -3.45
C TRP A 44 -3.42 -8.13 -3.97
N GLU A 45 -4.42 -8.07 -4.84
CA GLU A 45 -5.02 -9.21 -5.51
C GLU A 45 -4.67 -9.20 -6.99
N GLN A 46 -4.10 -10.30 -7.45
CA GLN A 46 -4.01 -10.63 -8.87
C GLN A 46 -5.25 -11.44 -9.26
N VAL A 47 -5.86 -11.07 -10.38
CA VAL A 47 -6.98 -11.79 -10.98
C VAL A 47 -6.58 -12.34 -12.34
N ASP A 48 -7.15 -13.48 -12.71
CA ASP A 48 -7.06 -14.01 -14.07
C ASP A 48 -7.87 -13.07 -14.99
N GLU A 49 -7.21 -12.46 -15.98
CA GLU A 49 -7.83 -11.46 -16.85
C GLU A 49 -8.99 -12.02 -17.70
N LYS A 50 -9.02 -13.34 -17.95
CA LYS A 50 -10.03 -13.99 -18.78
C LYS A 50 -11.29 -14.32 -18.00
N THR A 51 -11.14 -14.71 -16.75
CA THR A 51 -12.21 -15.25 -15.89
C THR A 51 -12.62 -14.28 -14.79
N GLY A 52 -11.80 -13.27 -14.49
CA GLY A 52 -12.00 -12.32 -13.41
C GLY A 52 -11.87 -12.92 -12.01
N LYS A 53 -11.39 -14.17 -11.90
CA LYS A 53 -11.27 -14.85 -10.61
C LYS A 53 -9.93 -14.51 -9.95
N PRO A 54 -9.89 -14.39 -8.60
CA PRO A 54 -8.64 -14.27 -7.88
C PRO A 54 -7.71 -15.46 -8.15
N GLU A 55 -6.44 -15.18 -8.46
CA GLU A 55 -5.40 -16.20 -8.63
C GLU A 55 -4.47 -16.24 -7.41
N SER A 56 -4.05 -15.08 -6.93
CA SER A 56 -3.09 -14.97 -5.84
C SER A 56 -3.19 -13.61 -5.16
N TRP A 57 -2.87 -13.59 -3.86
CA TRP A 57 -2.71 -12.35 -3.12
C TRP A 57 -1.25 -12.14 -2.76
N PHE A 58 -0.82 -10.88 -2.82
CA PHE A 58 0.52 -10.45 -2.53
C PHE A 58 0.52 -9.42 -1.42
N LYS A 59 1.57 -9.43 -0.60
CA LYS A 59 1.85 -8.40 0.39
C LYS A 59 3.13 -7.68 0.00
N ILE A 60 3.02 -6.38 -0.25
CA ILE A 60 4.19 -5.52 -0.42
C ILE A 60 4.56 -4.94 0.95
N ILE A 61 5.84 -5.05 1.31
CA ILE A 61 6.42 -4.45 2.50
C ILE A 61 7.62 -3.60 2.11
N GLU A 62 7.93 -2.61 2.94
CA GLU A 62 9.13 -1.81 2.85
C GLU A 62 10.07 -2.21 3.99
N ARG A 63 11.37 -2.36 3.67
CA ARG A 63 12.45 -2.60 4.63
C ARG A 63 13.69 -1.83 4.18
N ASN A 64 14.17 -0.94 5.03
CA ASN A 64 15.43 -0.18 4.82
C ASN A 64 15.47 0.58 3.48
N GLY A 65 14.34 1.16 3.06
CA GLY A 65 14.17 1.91 1.82
C GLY A 65 13.90 1.04 0.58
N ALA A 66 13.93 -0.29 0.70
CA ALA A 66 13.66 -1.22 -0.39
C ALA A 66 12.31 -1.92 -0.21
N TYR A 67 11.59 -2.12 -1.30
CA TYR A 67 10.29 -2.76 -1.31
C TYR A 67 10.41 -4.23 -1.77
N GLN A 68 9.65 -5.09 -1.10
CA GLN A 68 9.60 -6.53 -1.36
C GLN A 68 8.15 -6.98 -1.45
N GLY A 69 7.85 -7.91 -2.36
CA GLY A 69 6.53 -8.53 -2.52
C GLY A 69 6.55 -10.02 -2.21
N ASN A 70 5.69 -10.43 -1.29
CA ASN A 70 5.52 -11.82 -0.88
C ASN A 70 4.16 -12.35 -1.32
N ILE A 71 4.10 -13.61 -1.76
CA ILE A 71 2.82 -14.28 -1.98
C ILE A 71 2.24 -14.74 -0.64
N VAL A 72 1.00 -14.34 -0.35
CA VAL A 72 0.34 -14.57 0.95
C VAL A 72 -0.93 -15.41 0.83
N LYS A 73 -1.42 -15.63 -0.39
CA LYS A 73 -2.50 -16.56 -0.69
C LYS A 73 -2.41 -17.01 -2.14
N ILE A 74 -2.73 -18.26 -2.40
CA ILE A 74 -2.88 -18.84 -3.74
C ILE A 74 -4.26 -19.49 -3.80
N PHE A 75 -4.99 -19.29 -4.89
CA PHE A 75 -6.28 -19.92 -5.14
C PHE A 75 -6.07 -21.14 -6.03
N PHE A 76 -5.74 -22.27 -5.40
CA PHE A 76 -5.47 -23.53 -6.08
C PHE A 76 -6.71 -24.07 -6.79
N LYS A 77 -6.50 -24.68 -7.95
CA LYS A 77 -7.53 -25.46 -8.64
C LYS A 77 -7.63 -26.86 -7.99
N PRO A 78 -8.80 -27.52 -8.07
CA PRO A 78 -8.95 -28.87 -7.53
C PRO A 78 -7.87 -29.82 -8.08
N GLY A 79 -7.13 -30.46 -7.18
CA GLY A 79 -6.06 -31.41 -7.53
C GLY A 79 -4.66 -30.81 -7.66
N GLU A 80 -4.50 -29.49 -7.48
CA GLU A 80 -3.16 -28.87 -7.36
C GLU A 80 -2.58 -29.11 -5.96
N ASP A 81 -1.25 -29.22 -5.88
CA ASP A 81 -0.53 -29.33 -4.61
C ASP A 81 -0.44 -27.94 -3.94
N GLU A 82 -1.09 -27.78 -2.80
CA GLU A 82 -1.11 -26.51 -2.06
C GLU A 82 0.24 -26.17 -1.39
N ASN A 83 1.12 -27.16 -1.24
CA ASN A 83 2.40 -27.02 -0.54
C ASN A 83 3.60 -27.17 -1.47
N TRP A 84 3.41 -27.02 -2.77
CA TRP A 84 4.50 -27.17 -3.73
C TRP A 84 5.64 -26.18 -3.44
N ALA A 85 6.87 -26.66 -3.64
CA ALA A 85 8.09 -25.92 -3.37
C ALA A 85 8.71 -25.41 -4.67
N CYS A 86 9.46 -24.31 -4.59
CA CYS A 86 10.22 -23.84 -5.73
C CYS A 86 11.52 -24.64 -5.92
N ASP A 87 11.44 -25.80 -6.55
CA ASP A 87 12.59 -26.68 -6.76
C ASP A 87 13.62 -26.14 -7.76
N LYS A 88 13.17 -25.28 -8.67
CA LYS A 88 14.00 -24.66 -9.71
C LYS A 88 14.59 -23.31 -9.30
N CYS A 89 14.14 -22.75 -8.17
CA CYS A 89 14.74 -21.54 -7.63
C CYS A 89 16.20 -21.78 -7.23
N GLU A 90 16.95 -20.68 -7.18
CA GLU A 90 18.33 -20.64 -6.70
C GLU A 90 18.41 -20.00 -5.32
N GLY A 91 19.58 -20.11 -4.69
CA GLY A 91 19.87 -19.46 -3.41
C GLY A 91 18.90 -19.84 -2.30
N ASP A 92 18.49 -18.84 -1.53
CA ASP A 92 17.63 -19.03 -0.36
C ASP A 92 16.21 -19.46 -0.73
N GLU A 93 15.75 -19.27 -1.96
CA GLU A 93 14.39 -19.62 -2.39
C GLU A 93 14.22 -21.10 -2.73
N ARG A 94 15.33 -21.80 -3.01
CA ARG A 94 15.31 -23.20 -3.44
C ARG A 94 14.66 -24.12 -2.41
N GLY A 95 13.68 -24.90 -2.86
CA GLY A 95 13.00 -25.91 -2.03
C GLY A 95 12.09 -25.33 -0.94
N LYS A 96 11.85 -24.02 -0.93
CA LYS A 96 10.89 -23.40 -0.01
C LYS A 96 9.48 -23.50 -0.59
N PRO A 97 8.44 -23.68 0.26
CA PRO A 97 7.04 -23.59 -0.17
C PRO A 97 6.79 -22.27 -0.86
N VAL A 98 6.07 -22.29 -1.99
CA VAL A 98 5.83 -21.06 -2.74
C VAL A 98 5.03 -20.05 -1.93
N LEU A 99 4.05 -20.52 -1.16
CA LEU A 99 3.34 -19.67 -0.20
C LEU A 99 4.33 -19.04 0.81
N GLY A 100 4.36 -17.71 0.86
CA GLY A 100 5.25 -16.92 1.70
C GLY A 100 6.53 -16.44 1.00
N LEU A 101 6.89 -17.00 -0.16
CA LEU A 101 8.10 -16.58 -0.88
C LEU A 101 8.06 -15.10 -1.28
N ALA A 102 9.23 -14.47 -1.19
CA ALA A 102 9.48 -13.13 -1.67
C ALA A 102 9.80 -13.18 -3.17
N LEU A 103 8.80 -12.98 -4.01
CA LEU A 103 8.96 -13.01 -5.46
C LEU A 103 9.51 -11.70 -6.01
N ILE A 104 9.10 -10.57 -5.43
CA ILE A 104 9.57 -9.23 -5.82
C ILE A 104 10.60 -8.75 -4.81
N LYS A 105 11.77 -8.27 -5.25
CA LYS A 105 12.85 -7.80 -4.37
C LYS A 105 13.51 -6.54 -4.90
N GLY A 106 14.10 -5.76 -3.99
CA GLY A 106 15.03 -4.67 -4.32
C GLY A 106 14.40 -3.43 -4.97
N MET A 107 13.08 -3.32 -4.95
CA MET A 107 12.36 -2.22 -5.58
C MET A 107 12.64 -0.89 -4.86
N GLN A 108 12.90 0.17 -5.61
CA GLN A 108 13.19 1.51 -5.11
C GLN A 108 12.11 2.49 -5.56
N ARG A 109 11.52 3.23 -4.62
CA ARG A 109 10.41 4.15 -4.92
C ARG A 109 10.90 5.46 -5.52
N ASN A 110 10.29 5.87 -6.63
CA ASN A 110 10.40 7.17 -7.27
C ASN A 110 8.98 7.71 -7.57
N GLY A 111 8.41 8.43 -6.60
CA GLY A 111 7.00 8.85 -6.65
C GLY A 111 6.05 7.65 -6.66
N ASN A 112 5.35 7.48 -7.78
CA ASN A 112 4.45 6.34 -8.02
C ASN A 112 5.13 5.14 -8.70
N ALA A 113 6.33 5.32 -9.24
CA ALA A 113 7.11 4.26 -9.86
C ALA A 113 7.99 3.56 -8.81
N TYR A 114 8.20 2.26 -9.02
CA TYR A 114 9.10 1.42 -8.23
C TYR A 114 10.02 0.68 -9.19
N GLU A 115 11.32 0.94 -9.09
CA GLU A 115 12.29 0.61 -10.13
C GLU A 115 13.47 -0.19 -9.55
N ASN A 116 14.36 -0.65 -10.44
CA ASN A 116 15.60 -1.38 -10.11
C ASN A 116 15.43 -2.70 -9.34
N GLY A 117 14.19 -3.18 -9.20
CA GLY A 117 13.90 -4.45 -8.57
C GLY A 117 13.92 -5.63 -9.54
N THR A 118 13.68 -6.81 -8.97
CA THR A 118 13.53 -8.06 -9.70
C THR A 118 12.23 -8.75 -9.33
N ILE A 119 11.72 -9.59 -10.24
CA ILE A 119 10.62 -10.52 -9.97
C ILE A 119 11.05 -11.93 -10.39
N MET A 120 10.82 -12.89 -9.51
CA MET A 120 11.11 -14.31 -9.75
C MET A 120 9.81 -15.07 -10.03
N ASP A 121 9.81 -15.90 -11.08
CA ASP A 121 8.74 -16.87 -11.32
C ASP A 121 9.05 -18.18 -10.56
N PRO A 122 8.26 -18.56 -9.55
CA PRO A 122 8.54 -19.76 -8.77
C PRO A 122 8.30 -21.06 -9.56
N ARG A 123 7.65 -21.02 -10.73
CA ARG A 123 7.34 -22.21 -11.54
C ARG A 123 8.56 -22.74 -12.28
N ASP A 124 9.47 -21.85 -12.65
CA ASP A 124 10.68 -22.18 -13.38
C ASP A 124 11.97 -21.63 -12.77
N GLY A 125 11.88 -20.81 -11.71
CA GLY A 125 13.02 -20.21 -11.02
C GLY A 125 13.62 -19.00 -11.73
N SER A 126 13.06 -18.59 -12.88
CA SER A 126 13.63 -17.50 -13.67
C SER A 126 13.45 -16.16 -12.96
N VAL A 127 14.52 -15.37 -12.96
CA VAL A 127 14.55 -14.02 -12.37
C VAL A 127 14.59 -12.96 -13.47
N TYR A 128 13.64 -12.04 -13.41
CA TYR A 128 13.46 -10.96 -14.37
C TYR A 128 13.72 -9.61 -13.71
N ARG A 129 14.12 -8.61 -14.50
CA ARG A 129 14.04 -7.22 -14.03
C ARG A 129 12.58 -6.82 -13.90
N ALA A 130 12.29 -5.96 -12.95
CA ALA A 130 10.93 -5.58 -12.66
C ALA A 130 10.74 -4.08 -12.43
N LEU A 131 9.54 -3.63 -12.75
CA LEU A 131 9.05 -2.28 -12.49
C LEU A 131 7.63 -2.40 -11.91
N MET A 132 7.27 -1.52 -10.99
CA MET A 132 5.87 -1.37 -10.58
C MET A 132 5.42 0.08 -10.68
N ASN A 133 4.17 0.29 -11.09
CA ASN A 133 3.55 1.60 -11.15
C ASN A 133 2.28 1.61 -10.31
N LEU A 134 2.27 2.44 -9.27
CA LEU A 134 1.09 2.66 -8.43
C LEU A 134 0.20 3.71 -9.07
N SER A 135 -1.10 3.44 -9.16
CA SER A 135 -2.06 4.45 -9.60
C SER A 135 -2.12 5.62 -8.60
N PRO A 136 -2.43 6.86 -9.05
CA PRO A 136 -2.49 8.02 -8.15
C PRO A 136 -3.47 7.90 -6.98
N ASP A 137 -4.51 7.07 -7.10
CA ASP A 137 -5.49 6.76 -6.04
C ASP A 137 -5.05 5.61 -5.12
N GLY A 138 -3.89 4.99 -5.41
CA GLY A 138 -3.34 3.85 -4.68
C GLY A 138 -4.10 2.55 -4.85
N GLN A 139 -5.09 2.46 -5.75
CA GLN A 139 -5.99 1.31 -5.86
C GLN A 139 -5.52 0.23 -6.84
N LYS A 140 -4.60 0.56 -7.75
CA LYS A 140 -4.03 -0.35 -8.74
C LYS A 140 -2.52 -0.31 -8.70
N LEU A 141 -1.91 -1.48 -8.83
CA LEU A 141 -0.48 -1.63 -8.97
C LEU A 141 -0.23 -2.42 -10.25
N GLU A 142 0.30 -1.74 -11.28
CA GLU A 142 0.84 -2.46 -12.42
C GLU A 142 2.20 -3.04 -12.03
N VAL A 143 2.41 -4.33 -12.25
CA VAL A 143 3.67 -5.03 -12.00
C VAL A 143 4.15 -5.60 -13.32
N ARG A 144 5.37 -5.26 -13.74
CA ARG A 144 5.95 -5.70 -15.00
C ARG A 144 7.26 -6.42 -14.77
N GLY A 145 7.37 -7.64 -15.29
CA GLY A 145 8.62 -8.40 -15.41
C GLY A 145 9.13 -8.37 -16.84
N TYR A 146 10.43 -8.18 -17.06
CA TYR A 146 11.01 -8.07 -18.40
C TYR A 146 12.46 -8.57 -18.49
N LEU A 147 12.87 -8.91 -19.72
CA LEU A 147 14.22 -9.34 -20.08
C LEU A 147 14.93 -8.24 -20.88
N GLY A 148 16.08 -7.77 -20.41
CA GLY A 148 16.84 -6.74 -21.12
C GLY A 148 16.10 -5.40 -21.13
N ILE A 149 15.46 -5.00 -22.23
CA ILE A 149 14.69 -3.75 -22.25
C ILE A 149 13.25 -3.98 -21.78
N SER A 150 12.65 -2.99 -21.13
CA SER A 150 11.29 -3.11 -20.57
C SER A 150 10.20 -3.40 -21.61
N LEU A 151 10.48 -3.18 -22.91
CA LEU A 151 9.57 -3.52 -24.00
C LEU A 151 9.34 -5.03 -24.14
N PHE A 152 10.32 -5.87 -23.80
CA PHE A 152 10.20 -7.34 -23.89
C PHE A 152 9.89 -7.94 -22.52
N GLY A 153 8.61 -7.98 -22.17
CA GLY A 153 8.14 -8.45 -20.88
C GLY A 153 6.63 -8.61 -20.80
N GLN A 154 6.15 -8.97 -19.61
CA GLN A 154 4.73 -9.13 -19.28
C GLN A 154 4.36 -8.19 -18.14
N SER A 155 3.21 -7.52 -18.28
CA SER A 155 2.60 -6.72 -17.22
C SER A 155 1.40 -7.46 -16.64
N GLN A 156 1.12 -7.22 -15.37
CA GLN A 156 -0.11 -7.59 -14.69
C GLN A 156 -0.61 -6.41 -13.89
N VAL A 157 -1.92 -6.29 -13.74
CA VAL A 157 -2.53 -5.28 -12.87
C VAL A 157 -3.08 -5.95 -11.63
N TRP A 158 -2.60 -5.52 -10.47
CA TRP A 158 -3.08 -5.98 -9.17
C TRP A 158 -4.00 -4.92 -8.55
N ASN A 159 -5.03 -5.38 -7.86
CA ASN A 159 -6.03 -4.55 -7.21
C ASN A 159 -5.77 -4.48 -5.71
N ARG A 160 -5.87 -3.29 -5.12
CA ARG A 160 -5.66 -3.11 -3.68
C ARG A 160 -6.75 -3.84 -2.89
N LEU A 161 -6.32 -4.58 -1.88
CA LEU A 161 -7.20 -5.19 -0.88
C LEU A 161 -7.26 -4.33 0.39
N PRO A 162 -8.35 -4.44 1.17
CA PRO A 162 -8.39 -3.93 2.54
C PRO A 162 -7.31 -4.58 3.40
N ASP A 163 -6.72 -3.83 4.35
CA ASP A 163 -5.64 -4.32 5.20
C ASP A 163 -6.05 -5.53 6.08
N ASN A 164 -7.34 -5.69 6.36
CA ASN A 164 -7.91 -6.80 7.12
C ASN A 164 -8.32 -8.02 6.27
N ALA A 165 -8.01 -8.03 4.96
CA ALA A 165 -8.42 -9.09 4.04
C ALA A 165 -7.88 -10.48 4.45
N LEU A 166 -6.66 -10.56 4.99
CA LEU A 166 -6.08 -11.83 5.43
C LEU A 166 -6.80 -12.41 6.65
N THR A 167 -7.25 -11.56 7.58
CA THR A 167 -7.95 -12.00 8.80
C THR A 167 -9.42 -12.32 8.55
N SER A 168 -10.08 -11.64 7.62
CA SER A 168 -11.51 -11.84 7.34
C SER A 168 -11.81 -13.14 6.59
N GLN A 169 -10.85 -13.67 5.82
CA GLN A 169 -11.02 -14.93 5.08
C GLN A 169 -10.92 -16.17 5.97
N GLY A 170 -10.13 -16.12 7.05
CA GLY A 170 -10.09 -17.18 8.07
C GLY A 170 -11.34 -17.22 8.94
N ALA A 171 -12.13 -16.14 8.96
CA ALA A 171 -13.36 -16.01 9.72
C ALA A 171 -14.62 -16.46 8.93
N ARG A 172 -14.49 -16.88 7.67
CA ARG A 172 -15.64 -17.41 6.92
C ARG A 172 -16.06 -18.75 7.55
N PRO A 173 -17.24 -18.85 8.16
CA PRO A 173 -17.73 -20.13 8.67
C PRO A 173 -17.83 -21.10 7.50
N ALA A 174 -17.37 -22.34 7.71
CA ALA A 174 -17.53 -23.42 6.75
C ALA A 174 -18.99 -23.47 6.23
N PRO A 175 -19.23 -23.81 4.96
CA PRO A 175 -20.59 -24.03 4.48
C PRO A 175 -21.22 -25.10 5.37
N ARG A 176 -22.27 -24.74 6.13
CA ARG A 176 -23.06 -25.72 6.87
C ARG A 176 -23.61 -26.71 5.84
N GLY A 177 -23.14 -27.95 5.96
CA GLY A 177 -23.45 -29.04 5.05
C GLY A 177 -24.95 -29.14 4.78
N GLY A 178 -25.27 -29.38 3.51
CA GLY A 178 -26.63 -29.68 3.08
C GLY A 178 -27.19 -30.87 3.84
N THR A 179 -28.42 -30.70 4.32
CA THR A 179 -29.25 -31.77 4.88
C THR A 179 -29.41 -32.88 3.84
N ALA A 180 -28.94 -34.09 4.18
CA ALA A 180 -29.21 -35.29 3.41
C ALA A 180 -30.73 -35.54 3.30
N PRO A 181 -31.24 -36.03 2.15
CA PRO A 181 -32.66 -36.31 1.99
C PRO A 181 -33.05 -37.49 2.88
N GLN A 182 -34.04 -37.28 3.76
CA GLN A 182 -34.68 -38.35 4.51
C GLN A 182 -35.50 -39.21 3.55
N LYS A 183 -35.15 -40.50 3.47
CA LYS A 183 -36.00 -41.56 2.88
C LYS A 183 -37.31 -41.65 3.68
N LYS A 184 -38.42 -41.64 2.96
CA LYS A 184 -39.65 -42.36 3.35
C LYS A 184 -40.02 -43.31 2.22
#